data_AF-A0A1H8H5J7-F1
#
_entry.id   AF-A0A1H8H5J7-F1
#
_cell.length_a   1.000
_cell.length_b   1.000
_cell.length_c   1.000
_cell.angle_alpha   90.00
_cell.angle_beta   90.00
_cell.angle_gamma   90.00
#
_symmetry.space_group_name_H-M   'P 1'
#
loop_
_entity.id
_entity.type
_entity.pdbx_description
1 polymer ?
#
loop_
_entity_poly.entity_id
_entity_poly.type
_entity_poly.pdbx_seq_one_letter_code
_entity_poly.pdbx_strand_id
1 'polypeptide(L)'
;MAASKPQDRSSWTFLTHHARVLLEIARDPQARLKDIAAAIGITERAVQGIVSDLHEAGYLTRDRVGRRNHYSVNPDQRFRYRTEANLPVRLLIDLFAQHDLPRDREPAEGEPPAPG
;
A
#
# COMPACT_ATOMS: atom_id res chain seq x y z
N MET A 1 2.19 31.64 15.49
CA MET A 1 2.38 31.35 14.06
C MET A 1 2.85 29.89 13.97
N ALA A 2 1.95 28.97 13.59
CA ALA A 2 2.30 27.56 13.46
C ALA A 2 3.07 27.35 12.15
N ALA A 3 4.25 26.72 12.23
CA ALA A 3 5.06 26.39 11.07
C ALA A 3 4.32 25.35 10.21
N SER A 4 3.92 25.73 9.00
CA SER A 4 3.44 24.79 7.99
C SER A 4 4.56 23.83 7.62
N LYS A 5 4.30 22.52 7.73
CA LYS A 5 5.17 21.49 7.15
C LYS A 5 5.39 21.81 5.67
N PRO A 6 6.62 21.71 5.15
CA PRO A 6 6.87 21.91 3.73
C PRO A 6 5.96 20.96 2.96
N GLN A 7 5.12 21.54 2.11
CA GLN A 7 4.36 20.78 1.13
C GLN A 7 5.40 20.22 0.18
N ASP A 8 5.80 18.97 0.41
CA ASP A 8 6.57 18.21 -0.57
C ASP A 8 5.77 18.26 -1.86
N ARG A 9 6.28 19.01 -2.83
CA ARG A 9 5.81 18.96 -4.22
C ARG A 9 5.78 17.49 -4.56
N SER A 10 4.60 16.92 -4.79
CA SER A 10 4.36 15.49 -5.02
C SER A 10 5.59 14.83 -5.64
N SER A 11 6.41 14.20 -4.81
CA SER A 11 7.64 13.56 -5.26
C SER A 11 7.20 12.52 -6.28
N TRP A 12 7.81 12.55 -7.46
CA TRP A 12 7.48 11.59 -8.50
C TRP A 12 7.70 10.19 -7.92
N THR A 13 6.63 9.40 -7.83
CA THR A 13 6.68 8.03 -7.31
C THR A 13 6.46 7.06 -8.46
N PHE A 14 7.21 5.95 -8.45
CA PHE A 14 7.15 4.96 -9.51
C PHE A 14 5.85 4.13 -9.47
N LEU A 15 5.39 3.77 -8.27
CA LEU A 15 4.16 3.01 -8.06
C LEU A 15 2.97 3.94 -7.81
N THR A 16 1.87 3.69 -8.54
CA THR A 16 0.58 4.35 -8.30
C THR A 16 0.02 4.00 -6.93
N HIS A 17 -0.89 4.82 -6.40
CA HIS A 17 -1.60 4.48 -5.17
C HIS A 17 -2.38 3.17 -5.27
N HIS A 18 -2.97 2.84 -6.44
CA HIS A 18 -3.62 1.54 -6.66
C HIS A 18 -2.65 0.37 -6.48
N ALA A 19 -1.44 0.46 -7.05
CA ALA A 19 -0.42 -0.57 -6.89
C ALA A 19 0.00 -0.71 -5.42
N ARG A 20 0.23 0.42 -4.73
CA ARG A 20 0.61 0.41 -3.31
C ARG A 20 -0.47 -0.20 -2.41
N VAL A 21 -1.75 0.17 -2.62
CA VAL A 21 -2.88 -0.41 -1.86
C VAL A 21 -2.99 -1.91 -2.11
N LEU A 22 -2.86 -2.36 -3.36
CA LEU A 22 -2.88 -3.77 -3.70
C LEU A 22 -1.77 -4.55 -2.99
N LEU A 23 -0.56 -4.01 -2.95
CA LEU A 23 0.58 -4.61 -2.27
C LEU A 23 0.38 -4.70 -0.75
N GLU A 24 -0.14 -3.64 -0.13
CA GLU A 24 -0.42 -3.64 1.32
C GLU A 24 -1.50 -4.68 1.69
N ILE A 25 -2.54 -4.84 0.86
CA ILE A 25 -3.55 -5.88 1.06
C ILE A 25 -2.99 -7.29 0.81
N ALA A 26 -2.10 -7.45 -0.18
CA ALA A 26 -1.43 -8.72 -0.43
C ALA A 26 -0.54 -9.16 0.74
N ARG A 27 0.06 -8.19 1.46
CA ARG A 27 0.88 -8.43 2.66
C ARG A 27 0.04 -8.76 3.89
N ASP A 28 -1.03 -8.02 4.12
CA ASP A 28 -1.96 -8.26 5.22
C ASP A 28 -3.43 -8.23 4.71
N PRO A 29 -4.00 -9.40 4.38
CA PRO A 29 -5.40 -9.56 3.99
C PRO A 29 -6.44 -9.05 5.00
N GLN A 30 -6.04 -8.86 6.26
CA GLN A 30 -6.89 -8.40 7.37
C GLN A 30 -6.61 -6.93 7.75
N ALA A 31 -5.78 -6.23 6.95
CA ALA A 31 -5.42 -4.85 7.19
C ALA A 31 -6.66 -3.95 7.21
N ARG A 32 -6.66 -2.99 8.14
CA ARG A 32 -7.72 -1.97 8.19
C ARG A 32 -7.37 -0.87 7.20
N LEU A 33 -8.39 -0.31 6.55
CA LEU A 33 -8.20 0.77 5.57
C LEU A 33 -7.46 1.98 6.15
N LYS A 34 -7.69 2.28 7.44
CA LYS A 34 -6.95 3.32 8.17
C LYS A 34 -5.44 3.06 8.27
N ASP A 35 -5.04 1.79 8.41
CA ASP A 35 -3.63 1.41 8.61
C ASP A 35 -2.91 1.45 7.24
N ILE A 36 -3.60 1.02 6.18
CA ILE A 36 -3.15 1.18 4.78
C ILE A 36 -3.00 2.66 4.42
N ALA A 37 -3.96 3.50 4.80
CA ALA A 37 -3.92 4.94 4.54
C ALA A 37 -2.70 5.59 5.19
N ALA A 38 -2.42 5.25 6.45
CA ALA A 38 -1.26 5.71 7.18
C ALA A 38 0.06 5.23 6.55
N ALA A 39 0.14 3.97 6.12
CA ALA A 39 1.34 3.40 5.49
C ALA A 39 1.66 4.06 4.14
N ILE A 40 0.64 4.41 3.34
CA ILE A 40 0.82 4.98 2.01
C ILE A 40 0.94 6.51 2.04
N GLY A 41 0.43 7.17 3.09
CA GLY A 41 0.42 8.63 3.22
C GLY A 41 -0.76 9.30 2.47
N ILE A 42 -1.90 8.61 2.36
CA ILE A 42 -3.12 9.13 1.73
C ILE A 42 -4.31 9.11 2.70
N THR A 43 -5.44 9.71 2.31
CA THR A 43 -6.64 9.72 3.16
C THR A 43 -7.33 8.36 3.15
N GLU A 44 -8.02 8.02 4.25
CA GLU A 44 -8.82 6.79 4.33
C GLU A 44 -9.89 6.73 3.23
N ARG A 45 -10.50 7.88 2.90
CA ARG A 45 -11.45 8.00 1.79
C ARG A 45 -10.82 7.65 0.43
N ALA A 46 -9.56 8.06 0.20
CA ALA A 46 -8.85 7.70 -1.02
C ALA A 46 -8.58 6.20 -1.08
N VAL A 47 -8.15 5.58 0.02
CA VAL A 47 -7.99 4.12 0.10
C VAL A 47 -9.31 3.40 -0.15
N GLN A 48 -10.41 3.85 0.45
CA GLN A 48 -11.74 3.28 0.21
C GLN A 48 -12.13 3.31 -1.27
N GLY A 49 -11.91 4.44 -1.95
CA GLY A 49 -12.15 4.56 -3.40
C GLY A 49 -11.29 3.58 -4.20
N ILE A 50 -9.99 3.51 -3.90
CA ILE A 50 -9.06 2.60 -4.57
C ILE A 50 -9.44 1.13 -4.36
N VAL A 51 -9.85 0.74 -3.14
CA VAL A 51 -10.30 -0.63 -2.85
C VAL A 51 -11.56 -0.97 -3.63
N SER A 52 -12.51 -0.03 -3.74
CA SER A 52 -13.68 -0.20 -4.60
C SER A 52 -13.29 -0.38 -6.06
N ASP A 53 -12.40 0.47 -6.60
CA ASP A 53 -11.90 0.36 -7.97
C ASP A 53 -11.25 -1.01 -8.22
N LEU A 54 -10.41 -1.48 -7.29
CA LEU A 54 -9.73 -2.77 -7.37
C LEU A 54 -10.71 -3.95 -7.28
N HIS A 55 -11.76 -3.83 -6.46
CA HIS A 55 -12.81 -4.82 -6.34
C HIS A 55 -13.68 -4.92 -7.61
N GLU A 56 -14.16 -3.78 -8.12
CA GLU A 56 -14.91 -3.71 -9.39
C GLU A 56 -14.08 -4.21 -10.57
N ALA A 57 -12.77 -4.00 -10.52
CA ALA A 57 -11.82 -4.51 -11.49
C ALA A 57 -11.53 -6.01 -11.40
N GLY A 58 -11.99 -6.69 -10.34
CA GLY A 58 -11.70 -8.09 -10.10
C GLY A 58 -10.29 -8.39 -9.59
N TYR A 59 -9.51 -7.38 -9.15
CA TYR A 59 -8.22 -7.61 -8.49
C TYR A 59 -8.36 -8.03 -7.03
N LEU A 60 -9.49 -7.67 -6.40
CA LEU A 60 -9.79 -7.99 -5.01
C LEU A 60 -11.19 -8.58 -4.88
N THR A 61 -11.36 -9.52 -3.97
CA THR A 61 -12.65 -9.87 -3.38
C THR A 61 -12.71 -9.40 -1.94
N ARG A 62 -13.91 -9.08 -1.45
CA ARG A 62 -14.12 -8.66 -0.06
C ARG A 62 -15.14 -9.55 0.61
N ASP A 63 -14.69 -10.30 1.59
CA ASP A 63 -15.52 -11.16 2.43
C ASP A 63 -15.66 -10.55 3.84
N ARG A 64 -16.88 -10.48 4.36
CA ARG A 64 -17.11 -9.99 5.71
C ARG A 64 -17.02 -11.15 6.70
N VAL A 65 -15.91 -11.22 7.44
CA VAL A 65 -15.71 -12.21 8.50
C VAL A 65 -15.97 -11.55 9.86
N GLY A 66 -17.24 -11.60 10.29
CA GLY A 66 -17.70 -10.97 11.54
C GLY A 66 -17.63 -9.44 11.51
N ARG A 67 -16.82 -8.84 12.40
CA ARG A 67 -16.63 -7.37 12.50
C ARG A 67 -15.53 -6.82 11.58
N ARG A 68 -14.77 -7.69 10.90
CA ARG A 68 -13.66 -7.29 10.03
C ARG A 68 -13.93 -7.68 8.59
N ASN A 69 -13.41 -6.86 7.67
CA ASN A 69 -13.32 -7.25 6.28
C ASN A 69 -12.07 -8.10 6.11
N HIS A 70 -12.21 -9.20 5.38
CA HIS A 70 -11.11 -9.97 4.83
C HIS A 70 -11.06 -9.69 3.34
N TYR A 71 -9.89 -9.32 2.85
CA TYR A 71 -9.66 -9.09 1.43
C TYR A 71 -8.87 -10.25 0.86
N SER A 72 -9.30 -10.78 -0.28
CA SER A 72 -8.50 -11.75 -1.02
C SER A 72 -8.05 -11.12 -2.33
N VAL A 73 -6.76 -11.23 -2.64
CA VAL A 73 -6.21 -10.74 -3.91
C VAL A 73 -6.38 -11.83 -4.98
N ASN A 74 -6.73 -11.43 -6.19
CA ASN A 74 -6.77 -12.30 -7.37
C ASN A 74 -5.46 -12.13 -8.16
N PRO A 75 -4.42 -12.95 -7.89
CA PRO A 75 -3.09 -12.77 -8.48
C PRO A 75 -3.05 -13.00 -9.99
N ASP A 76 -3.98 -13.81 -10.52
CA ASP A 76 -4.06 -14.14 -11.94
C ASP A 76 -4.71 -13.04 -12.80
N GLN A 77 -5.28 -12.01 -12.16
CA GLN A 77 -5.85 -10.89 -12.89
C GLN A 77 -4.74 -10.10 -13.60
N ARG A 78 -4.94 -9.82 -14.88
CA ARG A 78 -3.89 -9.22 -15.74
C ARG A 78 -3.80 -7.71 -15.58
N PHE A 79 -2.65 -7.12 -15.87
CA PHE A 79 -2.54 -5.66 -15.97
C PHE A 79 -3.48 -5.11 -17.06
N ARG A 80 -3.97 -3.89 -16.88
CA ARG A 80 -4.94 -3.26 -17.80
C ARG A 80 -4.30 -2.54 -18.98
N TYR A 81 -3.04 -2.13 -18.87
CA TYR A 81 -2.39 -1.32 -19.89
C TYR A 81 -1.90 -2.19 -21.05
N ARG A 82 -2.06 -1.68 -22.29
CA ARG A 82 -1.98 -2.48 -23.52
C ARG A 82 -0.63 -3.19 -23.70
N THR A 83 0.45 -2.65 -23.14
CA THR A 83 1.79 -3.23 -23.25
C THR A 83 2.05 -4.34 -22.23
N GLU A 84 1.44 -4.31 -21.05
CA GLU A 84 1.58 -5.34 -20.00
C GLU A 84 0.35 -6.24 -19.88
N ALA A 85 -0.63 -6.11 -20.77
CA ALA A 85 -1.94 -6.76 -20.68
C ALA A 85 -1.93 -8.30 -20.62
N ASN A 86 -0.78 -8.93 -20.88
CA ASN A 86 -0.62 -10.38 -20.78
C ASN A 86 0.04 -10.84 -19.47
N LEU A 87 0.51 -9.91 -18.63
CA LEU A 87 1.19 -10.23 -17.40
C LEU A 87 0.17 -10.29 -16.23
N PRO A 88 0.19 -11.35 -15.41
CA PRO A 88 -0.62 -11.41 -14.20
C PRO A 88 -0.08 -10.43 -13.16
N VAL A 89 -0.97 -9.83 -12.37
CA VAL A 89 -0.60 -8.92 -11.30
C VAL A 89 0.27 -9.60 -10.23
N ARG A 90 0.22 -10.93 -10.17
CA ARG A 90 1.13 -11.78 -9.40
C ARG A 90 2.60 -11.38 -9.54
N LEU A 91 3.07 -11.01 -10.73
CA LEU A 91 4.48 -10.66 -10.92
C LEU A 91 4.90 -9.43 -10.09
N LEU A 92 4.00 -8.46 -9.97
CA LEU A 92 4.22 -7.30 -9.11
C LEU A 92 4.17 -7.72 -7.63
N ILE A 93 3.18 -8.53 -7.25
CA ILE A 93 3.06 -9.00 -5.87
C ILE A 93 4.30 -9.77 -5.45
N ASP A 94 4.72 -10.76 -6.23
CA ASP A 94 5.86 -11.62 -5.95
C ASP A 94 7.17 -10.81 -5.88
N LEU A 95 7.33 -9.79 -6.73
CA LEU A 95 8.51 -8.90 -6.70
C LEU A 95 8.65 -8.16 -5.36
N PHE A 96 7.53 -7.69 -4.80
CA PHE A 96 7.49 -6.88 -3.57
C PHE A 96 7.16 -7.66 -2.30
N ALA A 97 6.71 -8.91 -2.41
CA ALA A 97 6.47 -9.83 -1.29
C ALA A 97 7.75 -10.56 -0.87
N GLN A 98 8.71 -10.76 -1.79
CA GLN A 98 10.03 -11.33 -1.48
C GLN A 98 10.98 -10.34 -0.79
N HIS A 99 10.64 -9.06 -0.82
CA HIS A 99 11.37 -8.01 -0.13
C HIS A 99 10.53 -7.57 1.06
N ASP A 100 10.85 -8.08 2.25
CA ASP A 100 10.60 -7.36 3.50
C ASP A 100 11.34 -6.03 3.38
N LEU A 101 10.70 -5.06 2.72
CA LEU A 101 11.23 -3.71 2.64
C LEU A 101 11.42 -3.28 4.09
N PRO A 102 12.64 -2.90 4.50
CA PRO A 102 12.86 -2.40 5.84
C PRO A 102 11.84 -1.29 6.04
N ARG A 103 10.87 -1.51 6.94
CA ARG A 103 10.08 -0.39 7.44
C ARG A 103 11.10 0.52 8.05
N ASP A 104 11.25 1.73 7.51
CA ASP A 104 12.15 2.74 8.04
C ASP A 104 12.04 2.73 9.56
N ARG A 105 13.00 2.09 10.21
CA ARG A 105 13.21 2.25 11.63
C ARG A 105 13.71 3.67 11.68
N GLU A 106 12.89 4.59 12.18
CA GLU A 106 13.37 5.92 12.58
C GLU A 106 14.75 5.71 13.21
N PRO A 107 15.81 6.35 12.70
CA PRO A 107 17.09 6.26 13.36
C PRO A 107 16.84 6.68 14.80
N ALA A 108 17.26 5.83 15.73
CA ALA A 108 17.22 6.13 17.15
C ALA A 108 18.14 7.33 17.40
N GLU A 109 17.66 8.54 17.14
CA GLU A 109 18.22 9.79 17.65
C GLU A 109 17.97 9.79 19.14
N GLY A 110 18.91 9.19 19.88
CA GLY A 110 18.81 9.08 21.32
C GLY A 110 20.02 8.45 22.01
N GLU A 111 21.14 8.22 21.31
CA GLU A 111 22.38 7.86 22.01
C GLU A 111 23.13 9.15 22.39
N PRO A 112 23.19 9.53 23.67
CA PRO A 112 23.99 10.67 24.09
C PRO A 112 25.48 10.29 23.96
N PRO A 113 26.37 11.22 23.55
CA PRO A 113 27.79 10.93 23.51
C PRO A 113 28.30 10.61 24.91
N ALA A 114 29.04 9.49 25.02
CA ALA A 114 29.68 9.05 26.24
C ALA A 114 30.57 10.17 26.83
N PRO A 115 30.58 10.38 28.15
CA PRO A 115 31.46 11.36 28.75
C PRO A 115 32.92 10.90 28.62
N GLY A 116 33.76 11.81 28.11
CA GLY A 116 35.21 11.72 28.18
C GLY A 116 35.76 12.10 29.55
#